data_AF-A0A562JF79-F1
#
_entry.id   AF-A0A562JF79-F1
#
_cell.length_a   1.000
_cell.length_b   1.000
_cell.length_c   1.000
_cell.angle_alpha   90.00
_cell.angle_beta   90.00
_cell.angle_gamma   90.00
#
_symmetry.space_group_name_H-M   'P 1'
#
loop_
_entity.id
_entity.type
_entity.pdbx_description
1 polymer ?
#
loop_
_entity_poly.entity_id
_entity_poly.type
_entity_poly.pdbx_seq_one_letter_code
_entity_poly.pdbx_strand_id
1 'polypeptide(L)'
;MNIEYIKNKINDVEPKPIDEDFRFSVLVPLVEKDGELNLIYEVRSKTIRQPGEISFPGGKIEDFENPAEAAMRETWEELGIPKQNIEILSELDYATSKSGSFVYSFLGYIKNLDVSEIPYSKDEVDDLFCVPLSYFLNNEPEKYYMNYLPQADKDFPYHMVNDGINYNWGNIRYPVYFYKYEDKVIWGLTAKITYSFINRLKSDN
;
A
#
# COMPACT_ATOMS: atom_id res chain seq x y z
N MET A 1 11.42 5.10 -41.25
CA MET A 1 11.72 5.43 -39.84
C MET A 1 13.22 5.29 -39.64
N ASN A 2 13.92 6.28 -39.09
CA ASN A 2 15.37 6.26 -38.92
C ASN A 2 15.76 6.49 -37.44
N ILE A 3 17.02 6.24 -37.08
CA ILE A 3 17.48 6.31 -35.69
C ILE A 3 17.32 7.72 -35.09
N GLU A 4 17.51 8.76 -35.91
CA GLU A 4 17.39 10.16 -35.49
C GLU A 4 15.95 10.51 -35.11
N TYR A 5 14.98 10.04 -35.90
CA TYR A 5 13.57 10.16 -35.60
C TYR A 5 13.18 9.48 -34.28
N ILE A 6 13.71 8.27 -34.04
CA ILE A 6 13.45 7.53 -32.79
C ILE A 6 14.01 8.30 -31.61
N LYS A 7 15.29 8.72 -31.67
CA LYS A 7 15.94 9.50 -30.61
C LYS A 7 15.14 10.75 -30.27
N ASN A 8 14.80 11.56 -31.28
CA ASN A 8 14.00 12.77 -31.07
C ASN A 8 12.62 12.50 -30.48
N LYS A 9 12.05 11.31 -30.71
CA LYS A 9 10.75 10.93 -30.14
C LYS A 9 10.82 10.41 -28.70
N ILE A 10 11.93 9.83 -28.28
CA ILE A 10 12.06 9.17 -26.96
C ILE A 10 12.97 9.89 -25.97
N ASN A 11 13.71 10.92 -26.40
CA ASN A 11 14.74 11.57 -25.58
C ASN A 11 14.19 12.20 -24.28
N ASP A 12 12.95 12.66 -24.30
CA ASP A 12 12.29 13.34 -23.17
C ASP A 12 11.13 12.50 -22.59
N VAL A 13 11.11 11.19 -22.86
CA VAL A 13 10.09 10.30 -22.30
C VAL A 13 10.50 9.91 -20.89
N GLU A 14 9.71 10.34 -19.91
CA GLU A 14 9.82 9.86 -18.54
C GLU A 14 9.47 8.35 -18.50
N PRO A 15 10.35 7.49 -17.94
CA PRO A 15 10.06 6.07 -17.81
C PRO A 15 8.82 5.83 -16.94
N LYS A 16 7.91 4.99 -17.42
CA LYS A 16 6.68 4.60 -16.71
C LYS A 16 6.49 3.08 -16.76
N PRO A 17 5.75 2.50 -15.80
CA PRO A 17 5.26 1.13 -15.96
C PRO A 17 4.52 0.97 -17.27
N ILE A 18 4.77 -0.15 -17.97
CA ILE A 18 4.04 -0.48 -19.20
C ILE A 18 2.56 -0.72 -18.90
N ASP A 19 2.30 -1.35 -17.75
CA ASP A 19 0.96 -1.57 -17.21
C ASP A 19 0.67 -0.46 -16.19
N GLU A 20 -0.14 0.53 -16.57
CA GLU A 20 -0.41 1.74 -15.76
C GLU A 20 -1.82 1.74 -15.14
N ASP A 21 -2.57 0.65 -15.26
CA ASP A 21 -4.03 0.70 -15.08
C ASP A 21 -4.48 1.19 -13.70
N PHE A 22 -3.69 0.98 -12.64
CA PHE A 22 -4.05 1.45 -11.29
C PHE A 22 -2.83 1.84 -10.43
N ARG A 23 -2.72 3.15 -10.15
CA ARG A 23 -1.82 3.72 -9.15
C ARG A 23 -2.63 4.10 -7.91
N PHE A 24 -2.15 3.69 -6.75
CA PHE A 24 -2.72 3.99 -5.45
C PHE A 24 -1.69 4.66 -4.56
N SER A 25 -2.15 5.42 -3.59
CA SER A 25 -1.30 6.02 -2.58
C SER A 25 -1.88 5.84 -1.21
N VAL A 26 -1.04 5.51 -0.24
CA VAL A 26 -1.43 5.34 1.17
C VAL A 26 -0.59 6.23 2.08
N LEU A 27 -1.21 6.73 3.15
CA LEU A 27 -0.51 7.39 4.24
C LEU A 27 -0.26 6.37 5.36
N VAL A 28 0.99 6.22 5.79
CA VAL A 28 1.36 5.55 7.04
C VAL A 28 1.28 6.58 8.16
N PRO A 29 0.17 6.68 8.92
CA PRO A 29 -0.07 7.81 9.79
C PRO A 29 0.58 7.56 11.15
N LEU A 30 1.54 8.40 11.50
CA LEU A 30 2.26 8.41 12.76
C LEU A 30 1.65 9.48 13.67
N VAL A 31 1.24 9.11 14.88
CA VAL A 31 0.62 10.03 15.85
C VAL A 31 1.24 9.82 17.22
N GLU A 32 1.30 10.88 18.03
CA GLU A 32 1.63 10.77 19.45
C GLU A 32 0.34 10.47 20.23
N LYS A 33 0.34 9.37 21.00
CA LYS A 33 -0.77 8.96 21.87
C LYS A 33 -0.17 8.46 23.17
N ASP A 34 -0.67 8.96 24.30
CA ASP A 34 -0.22 8.57 25.65
C ASP A 34 1.30 8.71 25.88
N GLY A 35 1.94 9.68 25.19
CA GLY A 35 3.38 9.97 25.29
C GLY A 35 4.29 9.04 24.47
N GLU A 36 3.73 8.21 23.59
CA GLU A 36 4.50 7.39 22.64
C GLU A 36 3.98 7.51 21.20
N LEU A 37 4.86 7.20 20.24
CA LEU A 37 4.50 7.21 18.81
C LEU A 37 3.74 5.93 18.46
N ASN A 38 2.65 6.10 17.72
CA ASN A 38 1.74 5.06 17.29
C ASN A 38 1.49 5.15 15.78
N LEU A 39 1.25 4.01 15.14
CA LEU A 39 0.69 3.95 13.79
C LEU A 39 -0.83 3.81 13.86
N ILE A 40 -1.56 4.61 13.09
CA ILE A 40 -3.01 4.51 12.93
C ILE A 40 -3.34 3.51 11.82
N TYR A 41 -4.29 2.63 12.10
CA TYR A 41 -4.89 1.71 11.13
C TYR A 41 -6.40 1.84 11.13
N GLU A 42 -6.99 1.53 9.98
CA GLU A 42 -8.43 1.44 9.80
C GLU A 42 -8.86 0.00 9.51
N VAL A 43 -10.10 -0.30 9.88
CA VAL A 43 -10.81 -1.51 9.46
C VAL A 43 -11.80 -1.09 8.39
N ARG A 44 -11.64 -1.64 7.18
CA ARG A 44 -12.47 -1.33 6.02
C ARG A 44 -13.92 -1.73 6.26
N SER A 45 -14.86 -0.87 5.86
CA SER A 45 -16.29 -1.15 6.01
C SER A 45 -16.73 -2.39 5.25
N LYS A 46 -17.84 -2.99 5.68
CA LYS A 46 -18.37 -4.21 5.02
C LYS A 46 -18.91 -3.97 3.61
N THR A 47 -19.15 -2.72 3.25
CA THR A 47 -19.77 -2.32 1.98
C THR A 47 -18.76 -2.03 0.88
N ILE A 48 -17.47 -1.96 1.20
CA ILE A 48 -16.40 -1.68 0.24
C ILE A 48 -15.61 -2.94 -0.15
N ARG A 49 -14.73 -2.81 -1.15
CA ARG A 49 -13.80 -3.89 -1.54
C ARG A 49 -12.89 -4.24 -0.35
N GLN A 50 -12.58 -5.54 -0.23
CA GLN A 50 -11.79 -6.09 0.87
C GLN A 50 -12.40 -5.78 2.26
N PRO A 51 -13.68 -6.15 2.48
CA PRO A 51 -14.41 -5.77 3.68
C PRO A 51 -13.79 -6.39 4.94
N GLY A 52 -13.63 -5.58 5.99
CA GLY A 52 -13.05 -5.98 7.26
C GLY A 52 -11.53 -6.18 7.25
N GLU A 53 -10.84 -5.93 6.13
CA GLU A 53 -9.38 -5.91 6.10
C GLU A 53 -8.83 -4.67 6.82
N ILE A 54 -7.64 -4.82 7.38
CA ILE A 54 -6.93 -3.74 8.05
C ILE A 54 -6.03 -3.03 7.04
N SER A 55 -6.22 -1.74 6.86
CA SER A 55 -5.47 -0.89 5.93
C SER A 55 -4.90 0.35 6.59
N PHE A 56 -3.96 0.95 5.87
CA PHE A 56 -3.67 2.37 6.01
C PHE A 56 -4.69 3.16 5.19
N PRO A 57 -5.01 4.40 5.58
CA PRO A 57 -5.85 5.25 4.75
C PRO A 57 -5.17 5.50 3.40
N GLY A 58 -5.96 5.47 2.33
CA GLY A 58 -5.44 5.60 0.98
C GLY A 58 -6.32 4.99 -0.10
N GLY A 59 -6.06 5.42 -1.33
CA GLY A 59 -6.91 5.11 -2.45
C GLY A 59 -6.25 5.44 -3.78
N LYS A 60 -7.07 5.55 -4.82
CA LYS A 60 -6.59 5.68 -6.20
C LYS A 60 -6.04 7.09 -6.41
N ILE A 61 -4.91 7.20 -7.10
CA ILE A 61 -4.36 8.49 -7.52
C ILE A 61 -5.21 9.01 -8.70
N GLU A 62 -5.75 10.22 -8.56
CA GLU A 62 -6.48 10.91 -9.62
C GLU A 62 -5.55 11.58 -10.65
N ASP A 63 -6.07 11.91 -11.83
CA ASP A 63 -5.27 12.40 -12.96
C ASP A 63 -4.57 13.76 -12.70
N PHE A 64 -5.05 14.54 -11.73
CA PHE A 64 -4.60 15.91 -11.47
C PHE A 64 -3.83 16.07 -10.16
N GLU A 65 -3.48 14.97 -9.49
CA GLU A 65 -2.77 15.00 -8.22
C GLU A 65 -1.47 14.18 -8.27
N ASN A 66 -0.51 14.57 -7.45
CA ASN A 66 0.68 13.75 -7.21
C ASN A 66 0.38 12.68 -6.12
N PRO A 67 1.22 11.64 -6.00
CA PRO A 67 0.96 10.56 -5.03
C PRO A 67 0.82 11.02 -3.57
N ALA A 68 1.56 12.04 -3.12
CA ALA A 68 1.44 12.54 -1.75
C ALA A 68 0.11 13.28 -1.53
N GLU A 69 -0.33 14.06 -2.51
CA GLU A 69 -1.64 14.74 -2.50
C GLU A 69 -2.79 13.73 -2.41
N ALA A 70 -2.70 12.62 -3.15
CA ALA A 70 -3.66 11.52 -3.09
C ALA A 70 -3.74 10.91 -1.69
N ALA A 71 -2.59 10.55 -1.09
CA ALA A 71 -2.56 9.99 0.26
C ALA A 71 -3.20 10.93 1.29
N MET A 72 -2.93 12.24 1.19
CA MET A 72 -3.52 13.25 2.08
C MET A 72 -5.01 13.48 1.82
N ARG A 73 -5.47 13.39 0.57
CA ARG A 73 -6.90 13.49 0.20
C ARG A 73 -7.68 12.31 0.79
N GLU A 74 -7.23 11.09 0.51
CA GLU A 74 -7.87 9.86 0.98
C GLU A 74 -7.90 9.82 2.51
N THR A 75 -6.79 10.18 3.17
CA THR A 75 -6.77 10.30 4.66
C THR A 75 -7.79 11.30 5.19
N TRP A 76 -8.02 12.41 4.47
CA TRP A 76 -9.04 13.37 4.86
C TRP A 76 -10.46 12.84 4.62
N GLU A 77 -10.70 12.12 3.53
CA GLU A 77 -11.99 11.53 3.17
C GLU A 77 -12.38 10.38 4.12
N GLU A 78 -11.44 9.45 4.37
CA GLU A 78 -11.66 8.27 5.21
C GLU A 78 -11.64 8.60 6.71
N LEU A 79 -10.68 9.43 7.17
CA LEU A 79 -10.47 9.69 8.60
C LEU A 79 -10.93 11.07 9.07
N GLY A 80 -11.31 11.97 8.15
CA GLY A 80 -11.67 13.35 8.51
C GLY A 80 -10.49 14.20 8.99
N ILE A 81 -9.25 13.71 8.88
CA ILE A 81 -8.05 14.42 9.34
C ILE A 81 -7.71 15.53 8.33
N PRO A 82 -7.74 16.81 8.73
CA PRO A 82 -7.46 17.90 7.80
C PRO A 82 -6.03 17.84 7.27
N LYS A 83 -5.85 18.11 5.97
CA LYS A 83 -4.54 18.09 5.30
C LYS A 83 -3.48 18.93 6.03
N GLN A 84 -3.83 20.08 6.61
CA GLN A 84 -2.89 20.92 7.37
C GLN A 84 -2.37 20.29 8.67
N ASN A 85 -3.04 19.25 9.18
CA ASN A 85 -2.59 18.51 10.35
C ASN A 85 -1.63 17.37 9.97
N ILE A 86 -1.44 17.10 8.67
CA ILE A 86 -0.57 16.03 8.17
C ILE A 86 0.75 16.65 7.69
N GLU A 87 1.86 16.29 8.34
CA GLU A 87 3.20 16.58 7.86
C GLU A 87 3.80 15.32 7.21
N ILE A 88 4.01 15.34 5.90
CA ILE A 88 4.74 14.26 5.22
C ILE A 88 6.21 14.33 5.63
N LEU A 89 6.67 13.34 6.39
CA LEU A 89 8.05 13.23 6.84
C LEU A 89 8.95 12.66 5.73
N SER A 90 8.45 11.66 5.00
CA SER A 90 9.21 10.98 3.95
C SER A 90 8.32 10.15 3.03
N GLU A 91 8.75 9.98 1.78
CA GLU A 91 8.28 8.90 0.92
C GLU A 91 8.95 7.59 1.33
N LEU A 92 8.15 6.54 1.51
CA LEU A 92 8.62 5.20 1.85
C LEU A 92 8.77 4.34 0.58
N ASP A 93 9.21 3.09 0.74
CA ASP A 93 9.23 2.16 -0.39
C ASP A 93 7.83 1.99 -1.00
N TYR A 94 7.75 2.07 -2.33
CA TYR A 94 6.53 1.69 -3.03
C TYR A 94 6.37 0.17 -3.05
N ALA A 95 5.13 -0.29 -3.02
CA ALA A 95 4.80 -1.70 -3.09
C ALA A 95 4.02 -2.00 -4.39
N THR A 96 4.29 -3.15 -4.98
CA THR A 96 3.47 -3.66 -6.10
C THR A 96 2.46 -4.68 -5.57
N SER A 97 1.20 -4.48 -5.94
CA SER A 97 0.14 -5.46 -5.71
C SER A 97 0.29 -6.63 -6.68
N LYS A 98 -0.40 -7.74 -6.41
CA LYS A 98 -0.38 -8.91 -7.30
C LYS A 98 -1.18 -8.70 -8.59
N SER A 99 -2.10 -7.73 -8.60
CA SER A 99 -2.84 -7.32 -9.80
C SER A 99 -2.04 -6.36 -10.68
N GLY A 100 -0.77 -6.07 -10.37
CA GLY A 100 0.06 -5.14 -11.13
C GLY A 100 -0.09 -3.67 -10.71
N SER A 101 -0.85 -3.39 -9.65
CA SER A 101 -1.04 -2.01 -9.18
C SER A 101 0.18 -1.52 -8.39
N PHE A 102 0.53 -0.24 -8.57
CA PHE A 102 1.58 0.42 -7.80
C PHE A 102 0.96 1.14 -6.60
N VAL A 103 1.51 0.90 -5.41
CA VAL A 103 1.06 1.53 -4.17
C VAL A 103 2.22 2.36 -3.62
N TYR A 104 2.12 3.67 -3.80
CA TYR A 104 3.02 4.65 -3.19
C TYR A 104 2.68 4.74 -1.70
N SER A 105 3.68 4.93 -0.85
CA SER A 105 3.44 5.04 0.60
C SER A 105 4.24 6.18 1.20
N PHE A 106 3.61 6.92 2.11
CA PHE A 106 4.19 8.12 2.71
C PHE A 106 4.08 8.06 4.23
N LEU A 107 5.17 8.33 4.95
CA LEU A 107 5.10 8.49 6.40
C LEU A 107 4.58 9.89 6.71
N GLY A 108 3.41 9.98 7.33
CA GLY A 108 2.80 11.26 7.72
C GLY A 108 2.74 11.40 9.23
N TYR A 109 3.30 12.47 9.79
CA TYR A 109 3.10 12.82 11.19
C TYR A 109 1.82 13.66 11.37
N ILE A 110 0.92 13.19 12.23
CA ILE A 110 -0.36 13.83 12.48
C ILE A 110 -0.27 14.72 13.72
N LYS A 111 -0.45 16.01 13.51
CA LYS A 111 -0.36 17.05 14.55
C LYS A 111 -1.71 17.33 15.17
N ASN A 112 -1.71 17.70 16.46
CA ASN A 112 -2.87 18.23 17.18
C ASN A 112 -4.12 17.35 17.04
N LEU A 113 -3.95 16.03 17.13
CA LEU A 113 -5.02 15.06 16.97
C LEU A 113 -5.22 14.29 18.27
N ASP A 114 -6.46 14.25 18.75
CA ASP A 114 -6.91 13.24 19.69
C ASP A 114 -7.43 12.04 18.91
N VAL A 115 -6.75 10.91 19.02
CA VAL A 115 -7.11 9.67 18.30
C VAL A 115 -8.53 9.21 18.66
N SER A 116 -9.00 9.49 19.88
CA SER A 116 -10.34 9.10 20.33
C SER A 116 -11.47 9.92 19.69
N GLU A 117 -11.12 11.05 19.06
CA GLU A 117 -12.08 11.98 18.44
C GLU A 117 -12.01 11.96 16.90
N ILE A 118 -11.27 11.03 16.28
CA ILE A 118 -11.15 10.94 14.82
C ILE A 118 -12.55 10.70 14.21
N PRO A 119 -13.06 11.62 13.37
CA PRO A 119 -14.41 11.53 12.81
C PRO A 119 -14.41 10.74 11.50
N TYR A 120 -14.02 9.47 11.55
CA TYR A 120 -13.92 8.63 10.36
C TYR A 120 -15.26 8.46 9.63
N SER A 121 -15.19 8.31 8.31
CA SER A 121 -16.33 8.07 7.44
C SER A 121 -16.89 6.66 7.65
N LYS A 122 -18.10 6.55 8.19
CA LYS A 122 -18.75 5.24 8.44
C LYS A 122 -19.14 4.49 7.18
N ASP A 123 -19.12 5.16 6.03
CA ASP A 123 -19.38 4.51 4.74
C ASP A 123 -18.17 3.68 4.28
N GLU A 124 -16.97 4.05 4.73
CA GLU A 124 -15.70 3.46 4.28
C GLU A 124 -14.91 2.78 5.41
N VAL A 125 -15.07 3.24 6.65
CA VAL A 125 -14.34 2.77 7.82
C VAL A 125 -15.30 2.26 8.90
N ASP A 126 -15.13 1.01 9.30
CA ASP A 126 -15.89 0.37 10.38
C ASP A 126 -15.29 0.65 11.77
N ASP A 127 -13.97 0.77 11.87
CA ASP A 127 -13.25 0.90 13.14
C ASP A 127 -11.84 1.51 12.93
N LEU A 128 -11.27 2.11 13.98
CA LEU A 128 -9.92 2.65 14.01
C LEU A 128 -9.17 2.15 15.24
N PHE A 129 -7.88 1.88 15.08
CA PHE A 129 -7.02 1.56 16.21
C PHE A 129 -5.59 2.03 15.99
N CYS A 130 -4.89 2.20 17.10
CA CYS A 130 -3.47 2.54 17.10
C CYS A 130 -2.65 1.35 17.56
N VAL A 131 -1.46 1.20 16.98
CA VAL A 131 -0.46 0.26 17.45
C VAL A 131 0.82 1.02 17.77
N PRO A 132 1.37 0.89 18.99
CA PRO A 132 2.62 1.54 19.35
C PRO A 132 3.76 1.18 18.39
N LEU A 133 4.55 2.16 17.99
CA LEU A 133 5.73 1.91 17.16
C LEU A 133 6.72 0.97 17.88
N SER A 134 6.78 1.08 19.21
CA SER A 134 7.54 0.21 20.10
C SER A 134 7.13 -1.27 19.98
N TYR A 135 5.85 -1.56 19.73
CA TYR A 135 5.38 -2.93 19.50
C TYR A 135 6.06 -3.52 18.25
N PHE A 136 6.04 -2.82 17.11
CA PHE A 136 6.64 -3.33 15.88
C PHE A 136 8.18 -3.43 15.94
N LEU A 137 8.83 -2.54 16.68
CA LEU A 137 10.27 -2.61 16.88
C LEU A 137 10.67 -3.87 17.67
N ASN A 138 9.85 -4.29 18.64
CA ASN A 138 10.13 -5.42 19.52
C ASN A 138 9.53 -6.76 19.04
N ASN A 139 8.63 -6.75 18.06
CA ASN A 139 7.95 -7.95 17.57
C ASN A 139 8.15 -8.10 16.06
N GLU A 140 8.78 -9.20 15.65
CA GLU A 140 8.87 -9.58 14.23
C GLU A 140 7.54 -10.15 13.74
N PRO A 141 7.14 -9.90 12.48
CA PRO A 141 5.93 -10.49 11.93
C PRO A 141 6.11 -12.00 11.71
N GLU A 142 5.04 -12.76 11.85
CA GLU A 142 5.02 -14.11 11.29
C GLU A 142 5.07 -14.02 9.76
N LYS A 143 5.92 -14.84 9.14
CA LYS A 143 6.14 -14.84 7.69
C LYS A 143 5.75 -16.19 7.11
N TYR A 144 4.75 -16.18 6.24
CA TYR A 144 4.34 -17.35 5.46
C TYR A 144 4.51 -17.09 3.97
N TYR A 145 4.31 -18.12 3.14
CA TYR A 145 4.44 -18.00 1.69
C TYR A 145 3.16 -18.46 1.02
N MET A 146 2.69 -17.66 0.07
CA MET A 146 1.58 -18.00 -0.82
C MET A 146 2.13 -18.28 -2.22
N ASN A 147 1.62 -19.34 -2.84
CA ASN A 147 1.96 -19.69 -4.22
C ASN A 147 0.81 -19.28 -5.13
N TYR A 148 1.13 -18.51 -6.16
CA TYR A 148 0.20 -18.17 -7.23
C TYR A 148 0.52 -19.03 -8.44
N LEU A 149 -0.50 -19.76 -8.89
CA LEU A 149 -0.44 -20.57 -10.09
C LEU A 149 -1.14 -19.81 -11.22
N PRO A 150 -0.48 -19.64 -12.38
CA PRO A 150 -1.10 -19.03 -13.54
C PRO A 150 -2.21 -19.94 -14.06
N GLN A 151 -3.37 -19.34 -14.30
CA GLN A 151 -4.52 -19.99 -14.91
C GLN A 151 -4.93 -19.16 -16.10
N ALA A 152 -4.78 -19.71 -17.30
CA ALA A 152 -5.16 -19.03 -18.52
C ALA A 152 -6.69 -19.13 -18.75
N ASP A 153 -7.25 -18.14 -19.43
CA ASP A 153 -8.64 -18.17 -19.87
C ASP A 153 -8.90 -19.27 -20.90
N LYS A 154 -10.18 -19.60 -21.10
CA LYS A 154 -10.60 -20.73 -21.97
C LYS A 154 -10.16 -20.58 -23.42
N ASP A 155 -10.07 -19.36 -23.91
CA ASP A 155 -9.72 -18.99 -25.29
C ASP A 155 -8.24 -18.57 -25.44
N PHE A 156 -7.42 -18.81 -24.41
CA PHE A 156 -6.01 -18.47 -24.44
C PHE A 156 -5.28 -19.17 -25.62
N PRO A 157 -4.55 -18.42 -26.47
CA PRO A 157 -4.02 -18.93 -27.73
C PRO A 157 -2.73 -19.72 -27.53
N TYR A 158 -2.83 -20.90 -26.90
CA TYR A 158 -1.67 -21.78 -26.67
C TYR A 158 -0.88 -22.11 -27.95
N HIS A 159 -1.52 -22.13 -29.12
CA HIS A 159 -0.84 -22.36 -30.40
C HIS A 159 0.21 -21.29 -30.75
N MET A 160 0.19 -20.13 -30.11
CA MET A 160 1.19 -19.06 -30.26
C MET A 160 2.28 -19.10 -29.18
N VAL A 161 2.15 -19.97 -28.17
CA VAL A 161 3.10 -20.08 -27.06
C VAL A 161 4.07 -21.22 -27.34
N ASN A 162 5.35 -21.01 -27.02
CA ASN A 162 6.36 -22.08 -27.09
C ASN A 162 5.91 -23.27 -26.22
N ASP A 163 6.02 -24.51 -26.71
CA ASP A 163 5.47 -25.72 -26.05
C ASP A 163 3.95 -25.73 -25.80
N GLY A 164 3.23 -24.74 -26.33
CA GLY A 164 1.78 -24.62 -26.29
C GLY A 164 1.17 -24.89 -24.92
N ILE A 165 0.23 -25.84 -24.86
CA ILE A 165 -0.48 -26.18 -23.62
C ILE A 165 0.44 -26.76 -22.53
N ASN A 166 1.63 -27.25 -22.91
CA ASN A 166 2.60 -27.83 -21.99
C ASN A 166 3.60 -26.78 -21.46
N TYR A 167 3.48 -25.50 -21.85
CA TYR A 167 4.39 -24.46 -21.37
C TYR A 167 4.39 -24.40 -19.84
N ASN A 168 5.59 -24.50 -19.25
CA ASN A 168 5.76 -24.40 -17.81
C ASN A 168 5.86 -22.93 -17.39
N TRP A 169 4.73 -22.37 -16.99
CA TRP A 169 4.63 -21.01 -16.48
C TRP A 169 5.31 -20.79 -15.13
N GLY A 170 5.74 -21.86 -14.46
CA GLY A 170 6.25 -21.81 -13.09
C GLY A 170 5.18 -21.40 -12.07
N ASN A 171 5.63 -21.00 -10.89
CA ASN A 171 4.77 -20.45 -9.85
C ASN A 171 5.42 -19.22 -9.21
N ILE A 172 4.60 -18.27 -8.79
CA ILE A 172 5.07 -17.12 -8.04
C ILE A 172 4.94 -17.46 -6.57
N ARG A 173 6.08 -17.64 -5.89
CA ARG A 173 6.14 -17.80 -4.44
C ARG A 173 6.34 -16.43 -3.78
N TYR A 174 5.37 -15.99 -2.99
CA TYR A 174 5.33 -14.65 -2.42
C TYR A 174 5.26 -14.67 -0.89
N PRO A 175 6.11 -13.91 -0.18
CA PRO A 175 6.02 -13.80 1.28
C PRO A 175 4.81 -12.96 1.70
N VAL A 176 4.10 -13.41 2.72
CA VAL A 176 3.01 -12.71 3.38
C VAL A 176 3.36 -12.56 4.86
N TYR A 177 3.25 -11.34 5.36
CA TYR A 177 3.59 -10.97 6.74
C TYR A 177 2.32 -10.83 7.57
N PHE A 178 2.39 -11.17 8.85
CA PHE A 178 1.29 -11.10 9.81
C PHE A 178 1.79 -10.53 11.14
N TYR A 179 1.20 -9.42 11.58
CA TYR A 179 1.33 -8.90 12.94
C TYR A 179 0.02 -9.15 13.69
N LYS A 180 0.11 -9.69 14.91
CA LYS A 180 -1.03 -9.92 15.79
C LYS A 180 -0.96 -8.96 16.97
N TYR A 181 -1.86 -7.99 17.01
CA TYR A 181 -1.92 -7.02 18.09
C TYR A 181 -3.31 -7.08 18.71
N GLU A 182 -3.38 -7.45 19.99
CA GLU A 182 -4.64 -7.73 20.69
C GLU A 182 -5.51 -8.75 19.90
N ASP A 183 -6.72 -8.36 19.50
CA ASP A 183 -7.64 -9.16 18.69
C ASP A 183 -7.52 -8.88 17.18
N LYS A 184 -6.62 -7.98 16.77
CA LYS A 184 -6.44 -7.55 15.38
C LYS A 184 -5.29 -8.29 14.70
N VAL A 185 -5.45 -8.57 13.40
CA VAL A 185 -4.42 -9.17 12.55
C VAL A 185 -4.12 -8.26 11.38
N ILE A 186 -2.96 -7.61 11.39
CA ILE A 186 -2.46 -6.81 10.27
C ILE A 186 -1.71 -7.75 9.33
N TRP A 187 -2.16 -7.87 8.09
CA TRP A 187 -1.58 -8.81 7.14
C TRP A 187 -1.51 -8.24 5.72
N GLY A 188 -1.01 -9.03 4.76
CA GLY A 188 -1.03 -8.66 3.35
C GLY A 188 -0.13 -7.48 3.01
N LEU A 189 -0.66 -6.52 2.23
CA LEU A 189 0.09 -5.36 1.77
C LEU A 189 0.41 -4.39 2.93
N THR A 190 -0.56 -4.15 3.80
CA THR A 190 -0.43 -3.29 5.00
C THR A 190 0.70 -3.77 5.90
N ALA A 191 0.75 -5.07 6.19
CA ALA A 191 1.85 -5.66 6.97
C ALA A 191 3.20 -5.59 6.25
N LYS A 192 3.23 -5.72 4.92
CA LYS A 192 4.47 -5.59 4.14
C LYS A 192 5.01 -4.16 4.17
N ILE A 193 4.16 -3.15 4.02
CA ILE A 193 4.56 -1.73 4.12
C ILE A 193 5.08 -1.45 5.53
N THR A 194 4.34 -1.89 6.56
CA THR A 194 4.77 -1.78 7.96
C THR A 194 6.12 -2.44 8.17
N TYR A 195 6.32 -3.68 7.73
CA TYR A 195 7.58 -4.40 7.85
C TYR A 195 8.75 -3.69 7.14
N SER A 196 8.53 -3.15 5.92
CA SER A 196 9.55 -2.40 5.18
C SER A 196 9.98 -1.14 5.93
N PHE A 197 9.00 -0.38 6.43
CA PHE A 197 9.24 0.82 7.24
C PHE A 197 10.02 0.50 8.52
N ILE A 198 9.60 -0.53 9.26
CA ILE A 198 10.25 -0.91 10.52
C ILE A 198 11.67 -1.41 10.29
N ASN A 199 11.92 -2.16 9.21
CA ASN A 199 13.27 -2.55 8.85
C ASN A 199 14.17 -1.35 8.53
N ARG A 200 13.65 -0.32 7.87
CA ARG A 200 14.39 0.93 7.63
C ARG A 200 14.76 1.66 8.91
N LEU A 201 13.90 1.61 9.94
CA LEU A 201 14.21 2.17 11.25
C LEU A 201 15.25 1.35 12.02
N LYS A 202 15.29 0.02 11.81
CA LYS A 202 16.25 -0.90 12.46
C LYS A 202 17.61 -0.93 11.78
N SER A 203 17.68 -0.64 10.49
CA SER A 203 18.94 -0.54 9.77
C SER A 203 19.65 0.75 10.18
N ASP A 204 20.82 0.62 10.82
CA ASP A 204 21.76 1.73 10.91
C ASP A 204 22.13 2.18 9.48
N ASN A 205 22.16 3.50 9.26
CA ASN A 205 22.45 4.16 7.97
C ASN A 205 23.59 3.50 7.17
#